data_AF-A0A6M1YWV7-F1
#
_entry.id   AF-A0A6M1YWV7-F1
#
_cell.length_a   1.000
_cell.length_b   1.000
_cell.length_c   1.000
_cell.angle_alpha   90.00
_cell.angle_beta   90.00
_cell.angle_gamma   90.00
#
_symmetry.space_group_name_H-M   'P 1'
#
loop_
_entity.id
_entity.type
_entity.pdbx_description
1 polymer ?
#
loop_
_entity_poly.entity_id
_entity_poly.type
_entity_poly.pdbx_seq_one_letter_code
_entity_poly.pdbx_strand_id
1 'polypeptide(L)' 'NYKTEVPKNLWSYQTEPFHFDLKKIAQDELKEAGLKEDNIELANDCTYCNEKDYYSFRRDKDTGRNASVICLKK' A
#
# COMPACT_ATOMS: atom_id res chain seq x y z
N ASN A 1 9.83 -12.86 -5.43
CA ASN A 1 10.03 -13.16 -6.86
C ASN A 1 8.95 -12.46 -7.67
N TYR A 2 9.08 -11.14 -7.90
CA TYR A 2 7.91 -10.38 -8.38
C TYR A 2 7.40 -10.83 -9.76
N LYS A 3 8.29 -11.33 -10.63
CA LYS A 3 7.90 -11.81 -11.97
C LYS A 3 6.94 -13.01 -11.94
N THR A 4 6.90 -13.75 -10.84
CA THR A 4 5.99 -14.89 -10.64
C THR A 4 4.82 -14.55 -9.72
N GLU A 5 5.01 -13.61 -8.79
CA GLU A 5 4.03 -13.27 -7.75
C GLU A 5 3.10 -12.11 -8.14
N VAL A 6 3.60 -11.16 -8.94
CA VAL A 6 2.88 -9.93 -9.29
C VAL A 6 2.35 -10.03 -10.74
N PRO A 7 1.04 -9.84 -10.96
CA PRO A 7 0.45 -9.78 -12.30
C PRO A 7 1.15 -8.79 -13.23
N LYS A 8 1.31 -9.15 -14.51
CA LYS A 8 2.06 -8.35 -15.50
C LYS A 8 1.49 -6.95 -15.73
N ASN A 9 0.17 -6.80 -15.65
CA ASN A 9 -0.49 -5.50 -15.78
C ASN A 9 -0.10 -4.52 -14.66
N LEU A 10 0.39 -5.01 -13.52
CA LEU A 10 0.84 -4.17 -12.41
C LEU A 10 2.33 -3.80 -12.50
N TRP A 11 3.07 -4.28 -13.51
CA TRP A 11 4.51 -4.03 -13.62
C TRP A 11 4.85 -2.59 -13.98
N SER A 12 3.93 -1.85 -14.59
CA SER A 12 4.08 -0.41 -14.87
C SER A 12 4.16 0.44 -13.60
N TYR A 13 3.65 -0.06 -12.47
CA TYR A 13 3.71 0.62 -11.17
C TYR A 13 5.04 0.42 -10.43
N GLN A 14 6.01 -0.25 -11.07
CA GLN A 14 7.35 -0.37 -10.54
C GLN A 14 8.08 0.98 -10.68
N THR A 15 8.41 1.60 -9.55
CA THR A 15 9.10 2.91 -9.52
C THR A 15 10.62 2.77 -9.52
N GLU A 16 11.12 1.68 -8.94
CA GLU A 16 12.55 1.33 -8.84
C GLU A 16 12.70 -0.20 -8.90
N PRO A 17 13.90 -0.76 -9.13
CA PRO A 17 14.13 -2.20 -9.06
C PRO A 17 13.53 -2.83 -7.79
N PHE A 18 12.55 -3.73 -7.94
CA PHE A 18 11.83 -4.41 -6.85
C PHE A 18 11.00 -3.51 -5.92
N HIS A 19 10.68 -2.28 -6.32
CA HIS A 19 9.82 -1.36 -5.58
C HIS A 19 8.60 -0.99 -6.41
N PHE A 20 7.43 -1.20 -5.83
CA PHE A 20 6.14 -0.95 -6.45
C PHE A 20 5.39 0.08 -5.65
N ASP A 21 4.73 1.01 -6.34
CA ASP A 21 3.79 1.93 -5.70
C ASP A 21 2.44 1.25 -5.47
N LEU A 22 2.34 0.53 -4.36
CA LEU A 22 1.13 -0.18 -3.97
C LEU A 22 -0.04 0.76 -3.66
N LYS A 23 0.24 2.00 -3.23
CA LYS A 23 -0.81 3.00 -2.97
C LYS A 23 -1.43 3.45 -4.28
N LYS A 24 -0.60 3.68 -5.30
CA LYS A 24 -1.06 4.08 -6.62
C LYS A 24 -1.86 2.97 -7.31
N ILE A 25 -1.44 1.71 -7.18
CA ILE A 25 -2.24 0.56 -7.64
C ILE A 25 -3.63 0.59 -6.99
N ALA A 26 -3.70 0.65 -5.66
CA ALA A 26 -4.99 0.66 -4.95
C ALA A 26 -5.87 1.87 -5.34
N GLN A 27 -5.27 3.06 -5.52
CA GLN A 27 -6.00 4.24 -5.97
C GLN A 27 -6.63 4.02 -7.35
N ASP A 28 -5.86 3.48 -8.31
CA ASP A 28 -6.34 3.27 -9.67
C ASP A 28 -7.40 2.17 -9.72
N GLU A 29 -7.21 1.05 -8.98
CA GLU A 29 -8.21 -0.01 -8.84
C GLU A 29 -9.54 0.52 -8.26
N LEU A 30 -9.49 1.41 -7.27
CA LEU A 30 -10.68 2.05 -6.71
C LEU A 30 -11.37 2.99 -7.71
N LYS A 31 -10.60 3.75 -8.49
CA LYS A 31 -11.15 4.61 -9.56
C LYS A 31 -11.79 3.79 -10.66
N GLU A 32 -11.16 2.69 -11.08
CA GLU A 32 -11.72 1.74 -12.06
C GLU A 32 -13.00 1.08 -11.55
N ALA A 33 -13.11 0.85 -10.24
CA ALA A 33 -14.34 0.37 -9.61
C ALA A 33 -15.47 1.42 -9.55
N GLY A 34 -15.23 2.66 -10.01
CA GLY A 34 -16.21 3.74 -10.10
C GLY A 34 -16.18 4.73 -8.93
N LEU A 35 -15.18 4.66 -8.05
CA LEU A 35 -15.05 5.59 -6.94
C LEU A 35 -14.47 6.93 -7.44
N LYS A 36 -15.12 8.04 -7.06
CA LYS A 36 -14.62 9.38 -7.41
C LYS A 36 -13.33 9.66 -6.65
N GLU A 37 -12.42 10.36 -7.31
CA GLU A 37 -11.14 10.77 -6.73
C GLU A 37 -11.30 11.56 -5.42
N ASP A 38 -12.28 12.48 -5.37
CA ASP A 38 -12.57 13.29 -4.18
C ASP A 38 -13.05 12.45 -2.97
N ASN A 39 -13.43 11.18 -3.19
CA ASN A 39 -13.80 10.24 -2.13
C ASN A 39 -12.65 9.31 -1.72
N ILE A 40 -11.45 9.50 -2.28
CA ILE A 40 -10.26 8.69 -1.99
C ILE A 40 -9.23 9.58 -1.29
N GLU A 41 -8.98 9.30 -0.02
CA GLU A 41 -7.89 9.90 0.72
C GLU A 41 -6.73 8.90 0.85
N LEU A 42 -5.55 9.29 0.38
CA LEU A 42 -4.34 8.50 0.52
C LEU A 42 -3.59 8.90 1.79
N ALA A 43 -3.37 7.94 2.68
CA ALA A 43 -2.43 8.11 3.78
C ALA A 43 -1.02 8.28 3.20
N ASN A 44 -0.41 9.45 3.38
CA ASN A 44 0.93 9.74 2.87
C ASN A 44 2.07 9.12 3.72
N ASP A 45 1.74 8.24 4.66
CA ASP A 45 2.69 7.62 5.57
C ASP A 45 3.43 6.41 4.98
N CYS A 46 4.70 6.25 5.35
CA CYS A 46 5.54 5.15 4.92
C CYS A 46 5.95 4.32 6.14
N THR A 47 5.45 3.10 6.26
CA THR A 47 5.76 2.22 7.41
C THR A 47 7.26 1.89 7.52
N TYR A 48 7.96 1.82 6.40
CA TYR A 48 9.41 1.64 6.36
C TYR A 48 10.18 2.89 6.84
N CYS A 49 9.71 4.08 6.48
CA CYS A 49 10.40 5.34 6.72
C CYS A 49 10.16 5.86 8.15
N ASN A 50 8.95 5.64 8.67
CA ASN A 50 8.50 6.15 9.97
C ASN A 50 8.64 5.06 11.05
N GLU A 51 9.88 4.78 11.45
CA GLU A 51 10.20 3.68 12.39
C GLU A 51 9.62 3.87 13.80
N LYS A 52 9.39 5.12 14.22
CA LYS A 52 8.87 5.43 15.55
C LYS A 52 7.38 5.07 15.69
N ASP A 53 6.65 5.15 14.59
CA ASP A 53 5.18 5.05 14.60
C ASP A 53 4.68 3.72 14.04
N TYR A 54 5.51 2.99 13.27
CA TYR A 54 5.09 1.78 12.57
C TYR A 54 6.10 0.64 12.62
N TYR A 55 5.58 -0.58 12.83
CA TYR A 55 6.31 -1.80 12.49
C TYR A 55 6.47 -1.94 10.96
N SER A 56 7.64 -2.42 10.50
CA SER A 56 7.90 -2.69 9.08
C SER A 56 8.68 -3.98 8.87
N PHE A 57 8.03 -4.99 8.30
CA PHE A 57 8.69 -6.28 8.00
C PHE A 57 9.87 -6.12 7.04
N ARG A 58 9.80 -5.21 6.07
CA ARG A 58 10.90 -5.02 5.10
C ARG A 58 12.17 -4.50 5.79
N ARG A 59 12.01 -3.60 6.77
CA ARG A 59 13.08 -3.01 7.59
C ARG A 59 13.57 -3.98 8.66
N ASP A 60 12.67 -4.48 9.50
CA ASP A 60 13.01 -5.10 10.78
C ASP A 60 13.01 -6.64 10.76
N LYS A 61 12.43 -7.25 9.72
CA LYS A 61 12.19 -8.70 9.58
C LYS A 61 11.28 -9.25 10.69
N ASP A 62 11.83 -9.64 11.83
CA ASP A 62 11.04 -10.14 12.95
C ASP A 62 10.53 -8.96 13.78
N THR A 63 9.25 -8.63 13.61
CA THR A 63 8.64 -7.40 14.13
C THR A 63 7.15 -7.58 14.37
N GLY A 64 6.52 -6.61 15.04
CA GLY A 64 5.09 -6.58 15.32
C GLY A 64 4.22 -6.40 14.07
N ARG A 65 2.92 -6.16 14.29
CA ARG A 65 1.94 -5.88 13.23
C ARG A 65 1.11 -4.65 13.60
N ASN A 66 0.89 -3.79 12.61
CA ASN A 66 -0.07 -2.70 12.71
C ASN A 66 -1.48 -3.23 12.37
N ALA A 67 -2.53 -2.57 12.85
CA ALA A 67 -3.91 -2.91 12.54
C ALA A 67 -4.70 -1.67 12.13
N SER A 68 -5.57 -1.82 11.13
CA SER A 68 -6.55 -0.81 10.72
C SER A 68 -7.94 -1.30 11.08
N VAL A 69 -8.74 -0.46 11.74
CA VAL A 69 -10.08 -0.81 12.23
C VAL A 69 -11.08 0.25 11.78
N ILE A 70 -12.25 -0.17 11.31
CA ILE A 70 -13.39 0.70 10.99
C ILE A 70 -14.64 0.18 11.69
N CYS A 71 -15.43 1.09 12.26
CA CYS A 71 -16.70 0.74 12.89
C CYS A 71 -17.72 1.86 12.72
N LEU A 72 -19.00 1.50 12.69
CA LEU A 72 -20.09 2.47 12.84
C LEU A 72 -20.27 2.77 14.33
N LYS A 73 -20.35 4.05 14.66
CA LYS A 73 -20.71 4.48 16.01
C LYS A 73 -22.17 4.07 16.28
N LYS A 74 -22.41 3.53 17.48
CA LYS A 74 -23.77 3.27 17.97
C LYS A 74 -24.50 4.56 18.31
#